data_AF-A0A7J2VUP0-F1
#
_entry.id   AF-A0A7J2VUP0-F1
#
_cell.length_a   1.000
_cell.length_b   1.000
_cell.length_c   1.000
_cell.angle_alpha   90.00
_cell.angle_beta   90.00
_cell.angle_gamma   90.00
#
_symmetry.space_group_name_H-M   'P 1'
#
loop_
_entity.id
_entity.type
_entity.pdbx_description
1 polymer ?
#
loop_
_entity_poly.entity_id
_entity_poly.type
_entity_poly.pdbx_seq_one_letter_code
_entity_poly.pdbx_strand_id
1 'polypeptide(L)'
;MKRARRDKKLINLLFIPLFAILLFFIIFFPKEEKQAFVKNYTIEKKSGIFFDYEITRYYAAAKVIEVKPGENYTLGVVTDPWNLNFGEIPGGGSYARRFIDLQNLREKKVRVELYSIGNISKKVKFSEDSFWLNPNEKKRIDVYFFTNETISGFFEGEIRVEVKIPKYDFIYSLYGIFGDLK
;
A
#
# COMPACT_ATOMS: atom_id res chain seq x y z
N MET A 1 -29.50 52.79 -23.49
CA MET A 1 -28.23 52.05 -23.77
C MET A 1 -27.17 52.05 -22.66
N LYS A 2 -27.21 52.90 -21.61
CA LYS A 2 -26.17 52.92 -20.56
C LYS A 2 -26.25 51.81 -19.50
N ARG A 3 -27.44 51.22 -19.23
CA ARG A 3 -27.59 50.10 -18.26
C ARG A 3 -26.88 48.83 -18.72
N ALA A 4 -27.05 48.44 -19.99
CA ALA A 4 -26.41 47.26 -20.57
C ALA A 4 -24.87 47.24 -20.52
N ARG A 5 -24.20 48.41 -20.43
CA ARG A 5 -22.73 48.49 -20.27
C ARG A 5 -22.27 48.33 -18.81
N ARG A 6 -23.13 48.66 -17.84
CA ARG A 6 -22.81 48.54 -16.40
C ARG A 6 -22.96 47.10 -15.94
N ASP A 7 -23.96 46.39 -16.47
CA ASP A 7 -24.21 44.98 -16.17
C ASP A 7 -23.07 44.08 -16.65
N LYS A 8 -22.49 44.35 -17.83
CA LYS A 8 -21.31 43.62 -18.34
C LYS A 8 -20.06 43.77 -17.46
N LYS A 9 -19.87 44.92 -16.80
CA LYS A 9 -18.72 45.14 -15.90
C LYS A 9 -18.86 44.38 -14.58
N LEU A 10 -20.08 44.31 -14.04
CA LEU A 10 -20.38 43.52 -12.83
C LEU A 10 -20.22 42.02 -13.06
N ILE A 11 -20.66 41.52 -14.22
CA ILE A 11 -20.50 40.11 -14.59
C ILE A 11 -19.00 39.74 -14.68
N ASN A 12 -18.18 40.58 -15.32
CA ASN A 12 -16.74 40.32 -15.41
C ASN A 12 -16.02 40.39 -14.05
N LEU A 13 -16.47 41.24 -13.14
CA LEU A 13 -15.87 41.37 -11.80
C LEU A 13 -16.12 40.12 -10.94
N LEU A 14 -17.29 39.48 -11.06
CA LEU A 14 -17.63 38.25 -10.34
C LEU A 14 -17.01 36.99 -10.96
N PHE A 15 -16.70 37.01 -12.25
CA PHE A 15 -16.17 35.85 -12.97
C PHE A 15 -14.69 35.57 -12.63
N ILE A 16 -13.88 36.61 -12.43
CA ILE A 16 -12.45 36.48 -12.12
C ILE A 16 -12.17 35.69 -10.83
N PRO A 17 -12.77 36.01 -9.66
CA PRO A 17 -12.51 35.25 -8.44
C PRO A 17 -13.03 33.82 -8.52
N LEU A 18 -14.17 33.59 -9.19
CA LEU A 18 -14.70 32.24 -9.40
C LEU A 18 -13.75 31.39 -10.26
N PHE A 19 -13.20 31.98 -11.33
CA PHE A 19 -12.23 31.32 -12.19
C PHE A 19 -10.91 31.02 -11.45
N ALA A 20 -10.43 31.96 -10.62
CA ALA A 20 -9.23 31.75 -9.80
C ALA A 20 -9.41 30.61 -8.77
N ILE A 21 -10.58 30.52 -8.14
CA ILE A 21 -10.91 29.43 -7.23
C ILE A 21 -10.96 28.10 -7.99
N LEU A 22 -11.62 28.05 -9.15
CA LEU A 22 -11.67 26.83 -9.97
C LEU A 22 -10.27 26.38 -10.40
N LEU A 23 -9.43 27.32 -10.83
CA LEU A 23 -8.04 27.06 -11.21
C LEU A 23 -7.22 26.54 -10.03
N PHE A 24 -7.42 27.12 -8.83
CA PHE A 24 -6.84 26.62 -7.59
C PHE A 24 -7.26 25.17 -7.34
N PHE A 25 -8.54 24.83 -7.48
CA PHE A 25 -8.97 23.45 -7.30
C PHE A 25 -8.35 22.49 -8.34
N ILE A 26 -8.23 22.89 -9.60
CA ILE A 26 -7.62 22.04 -10.65
C ILE A 26 -6.12 21.81 -10.39
N ILE A 27 -5.41 22.83 -9.91
CA ILE A 27 -3.96 22.77 -9.66
C ILE A 27 -3.66 22.00 -8.37
N PHE A 28 -4.43 22.24 -7.31
CA PHE A 28 -4.16 21.68 -5.98
C PHE A 28 -4.86 20.35 -5.70
N PHE A 29 -5.87 19.98 -6.50
CA PHE A 29 -6.50 18.67 -6.45
C PHE A 29 -6.24 17.94 -7.77
N PRO A 30 -4.98 17.55 -8.04
CA PRO A 30 -4.70 16.72 -9.19
C PRO A 30 -5.58 15.48 -9.13
N LYS A 31 -6.22 15.18 -10.26
CA LYS A 31 -7.04 13.98 -10.43
C LYS A 31 -6.19 12.79 -10.03
N GLU A 32 -6.64 12.00 -9.06
CA GLU A 32 -5.93 10.79 -8.63
C GLU A 32 -5.64 9.93 -9.87
N GLU A 33 -4.39 9.96 -10.32
CA GLU A 33 -3.94 9.11 -11.39
C GLU A 33 -3.99 7.70 -10.83
N LYS A 34 -4.77 6.82 -11.47
CA LYS A 34 -4.85 5.41 -11.07
C LYS A 34 -3.46 4.83 -11.24
N GLN A 35 -2.67 4.81 -10.16
CA GLN A 35 -1.35 4.20 -10.18
C GLN A 35 -1.52 2.74 -10.59
N ALA A 36 -0.96 2.39 -11.74
CA ALA A 36 -0.96 1.01 -12.18
C ALA A 36 -0.14 0.18 -11.17
N PHE A 37 -0.75 -0.88 -10.65
CA PHE A 37 -0.04 -1.79 -9.75
C PHE A 37 1.07 -2.54 -10.48
N VAL A 38 2.15 -2.85 -9.79
CA VAL A 38 3.20 -3.73 -10.30
C VAL A 38 2.57 -5.09 -10.63
N LYS A 39 2.85 -5.60 -11.82
CA LYS A 39 2.38 -6.94 -12.23
C LYS A 39 3.34 -8.05 -11.84
N ASN A 40 4.58 -7.69 -11.55
CA ASN A 40 5.66 -8.60 -11.20
C ASN A 40 6.39 -8.07 -9.98
N TYR A 41 7.12 -8.95 -9.32
CA TYR A 41 8.11 -8.60 -8.31
C TYR A 41 9.06 -7.49 -8.81
N THR A 42 9.17 -6.41 -8.05
CA THR A 42 10.13 -5.33 -8.35
C THR A 42 10.88 -4.90 -7.09
N ILE A 43 12.13 -4.50 -7.27
CA ILE A 43 12.97 -3.90 -6.22
C ILE A 43 13.36 -2.50 -6.70
N GLU A 44 13.12 -1.50 -5.87
CA GLU A 44 13.52 -0.13 -6.10
C GLU A 44 14.45 0.33 -4.97
N LYS A 45 15.57 0.97 -5.32
CA LYS A 45 16.50 1.56 -4.33
C LYS A 45 16.40 3.07 -4.39
N LYS A 46 16.22 3.72 -3.23
CA LYS A 46 16.23 5.18 -3.09
C LYS A 46 17.23 5.58 -2.01
N SER A 47 17.70 6.81 -2.10
CA SER A 47 18.63 7.38 -1.15
C SER A 47 18.06 8.69 -0.64
N GLY A 48 17.84 8.79 0.66
CA GLY A 48 17.45 10.01 1.36
C GLY A 48 18.61 10.58 2.18
N ILE A 49 18.35 11.68 2.89
CA ILE A 49 19.37 12.31 3.74
C ILE A 49 19.77 11.40 4.91
N PHE A 50 18.79 10.79 5.59
CA PHE A 50 19.02 10.00 6.80
C PHE A 50 19.05 8.48 6.57
N PHE A 51 18.41 8.01 5.51
CA PHE A 51 18.24 6.59 5.24
C PHE A 51 18.48 6.29 3.77
N ASP A 52 19.04 5.11 3.49
CA ASP A 52 18.84 4.44 2.21
C ASP A 52 17.62 3.53 2.31
N TYR A 53 16.90 3.39 1.21
CA TYR A 53 15.65 2.64 1.13
C TYR A 53 15.77 1.54 0.09
N GLU A 54 15.34 0.35 0.45
CA GLU A 54 15.15 -0.76 -0.46
C GLU A 54 13.69 -1.17 -0.40
N ILE A 55 12.94 -0.87 -1.46
CA ILE A 55 11.49 -1.05 -1.55
C ILE A 55 11.23 -2.23 -2.46
N THR A 56 10.81 -3.34 -1.86
CA THR A 56 10.38 -4.52 -2.61
C THR A 56 8.87 -4.49 -2.77
N ARG A 57 8.36 -4.69 -3.98
CA ARG A 57 6.93 -4.66 -4.29
C ARG A 57 6.49 -6.01 -4.85
N TYR A 58 5.47 -6.57 -4.23
CA TYR A 58 4.81 -7.81 -4.65
C TYR A 58 3.43 -7.49 -5.19
N TYR A 59 3.08 -8.04 -6.35
CA TYR A 59 1.69 -8.06 -6.78
C TYR A 59 0.89 -8.94 -5.81
N ALA A 60 -0.27 -8.45 -5.37
CA ALA A 60 -1.15 -9.18 -4.49
C ALA A 60 -2.57 -9.19 -5.03
N ALA A 61 -3.19 -10.37 -5.07
CA ALA A 61 -4.54 -10.55 -5.59
C ALA A 61 -5.27 -11.67 -4.86
N ALA A 62 -6.59 -11.52 -4.76
CA ALA A 62 -7.49 -12.52 -4.23
C ALA A 62 -8.88 -12.36 -4.86
N LYS A 63 -9.58 -13.46 -5.08
CA LYS A 63 -10.97 -13.45 -5.52
C LYS A 63 -11.83 -14.08 -4.43
N VAL A 64 -12.73 -13.32 -3.85
CA VAL A 64 -13.70 -13.84 -2.89
C VAL A 64 -14.88 -14.40 -3.67
N ILE A 65 -15.18 -15.67 -3.44
CA ILE A 65 -16.31 -16.38 -4.07
C ILE A 65 -17.39 -16.68 -3.04
N GLU A 66 -18.65 -16.60 -3.46
CA GLU A 66 -19.77 -17.06 -2.64
C GLU A 66 -19.84 -18.58 -2.68
N VAL A 67 -20.05 -19.21 -1.52
CA VAL A 67 -20.18 -20.66 -1.39
C VAL A 67 -21.63 -21.01 -1.21
N LYS A 68 -22.21 -21.77 -2.14
CA LYS A 68 -23.55 -22.32 -2.00
C LYS A 68 -23.49 -23.72 -1.38
N PRO A 69 -24.37 -24.05 -0.43
CA PRO A 69 -24.45 -25.41 0.11
C PRO A 69 -24.65 -26.46 -1.00
N GLY A 70 -23.83 -27.50 -1.01
CA GLY A 70 -23.93 -28.62 -1.96
C GLY A 70 -23.16 -28.47 -3.27
N GLU A 71 -22.46 -27.35 -3.49
CA GLU A 71 -21.53 -27.22 -4.62
C GLU A 71 -20.17 -27.86 -4.30
N ASN A 72 -19.57 -28.52 -5.31
CA ASN A 72 -18.22 -29.04 -5.22
C ASN A 72 -17.21 -27.92 -5.55
N TYR A 73 -16.20 -27.75 -4.69
CA TYR A 73 -15.14 -26.77 -4.89
C TYR A 73 -13.82 -27.46 -5.19
N THR A 74 -13.10 -26.96 -6.19
CA THR A 74 -11.76 -27.43 -6.51
C THR A 74 -10.74 -26.60 -5.74
N LEU A 75 -9.94 -27.27 -4.90
CA LEU A 75 -8.84 -26.62 -4.18
C LEU A 75 -7.60 -26.58 -5.08
N GLY A 76 -7.28 -25.39 -5.57
CA GLY A 76 -6.04 -25.13 -6.29
C GLY A 76 -4.93 -24.69 -5.34
N VAL A 77 -3.69 -25.10 -5.62
CA VAL A 77 -2.51 -24.63 -4.89
C VAL A 77 -1.68 -23.76 -5.83
N VAL A 78 -1.47 -22.50 -5.45
CA VAL A 78 -0.55 -21.60 -6.16
C VAL A 78 0.83 -21.71 -5.54
N THR A 79 1.80 -22.15 -6.36
CA THR A 79 3.19 -22.42 -5.98
C THR A 79 4.16 -21.27 -6.27
N ASP A 80 3.69 -20.19 -6.89
CA ASP A 80 4.51 -19.01 -7.20
C ASP A 80 4.95 -18.30 -5.91
N PRO A 81 6.26 -18.26 -5.59
CA PRO A 81 6.75 -17.59 -4.39
C PRO A 81 6.93 -16.08 -4.59
N TRP A 82 6.91 -15.59 -5.83
CA TRP A 82 7.24 -14.20 -6.16
C TRP A 82 6.03 -13.28 -6.19
N ASN A 83 4.82 -13.85 -6.19
CA ASN A 83 3.56 -13.13 -6.15
C ASN A 83 2.74 -13.53 -4.94
N LEU A 84 2.14 -12.57 -4.25
CA LEU A 84 1.26 -12.80 -3.10
C LEU A 84 -0.18 -12.97 -3.58
N ASN A 85 -0.37 -13.94 -4.48
CA ASN A 85 -1.69 -14.33 -4.96
C ASN A 85 -2.30 -15.37 -4.00
N PHE A 86 -3.43 -15.01 -3.41
CA PHE A 86 -4.17 -15.85 -2.48
C PHE A 86 -5.19 -16.76 -3.18
N GLY A 87 -5.39 -16.59 -4.49
CA GLY A 87 -6.30 -17.40 -5.29
C GLY A 87 -7.77 -17.08 -5.03
N GLU A 88 -8.62 -18.08 -5.22
CA GLU A 88 -10.05 -17.99 -4.91
C GLU A 88 -10.29 -18.43 -3.46
N ILE A 89 -10.93 -17.56 -2.67
CA ILE A 89 -11.18 -17.79 -1.25
C ILE A 89 -12.68 -17.74 -1.01
N PRO A 90 -13.26 -18.74 -0.33
CA PRO A 90 -14.66 -18.70 0.05
C PRO A 90 -14.95 -17.52 1.00
N GLY A 91 -16.06 -16.82 0.76
CA GLY A 91 -16.56 -15.80 1.67
C GLY A 91 -17.04 -16.37 3.02
N GLY A 92 -17.47 -15.50 3.93
CA GLY A 92 -18.13 -15.92 5.17
C GLY A 92 -17.18 -16.22 6.34
N GLY A 93 -16.09 -15.46 6.47
CA GLY A 93 -15.17 -15.57 7.61
C GLY A 93 -13.98 -16.51 7.40
N SER A 94 -13.74 -16.94 6.17
CA SER A 94 -12.51 -17.67 5.82
C SER A 94 -11.31 -16.74 5.79
N TYR A 95 -10.11 -17.33 5.77
CA TYR A 95 -8.88 -16.58 5.55
C TYR A 95 -7.89 -17.41 4.73
N ALA A 96 -7.00 -16.71 4.02
CA ALA A 96 -5.82 -17.30 3.41
C ALA A 96 -4.57 -16.73 4.07
N ARG A 97 -3.50 -17.52 4.13
CA ARG A 97 -2.21 -17.13 4.69
C ARG A 97 -1.10 -17.36 3.67
N ARG A 98 -0.26 -16.35 3.52
CA ARG A 98 1.06 -16.42 2.88
C ARG A 98 2.11 -15.96 3.88
N PHE A 99 3.39 -16.05 3.53
CA PHE A 99 4.46 -15.54 4.36
C PHE A 99 5.55 -14.91 3.52
N ILE A 100 6.29 -13.98 4.13
CA ILE A 100 7.47 -13.34 3.58
C ILE A 100 8.62 -13.67 4.53
N ASP A 101 9.64 -14.35 4.00
CA ASP A 101 10.88 -14.62 4.73
C ASP A 101 11.87 -13.49 4.48
N LEU A 102 12.30 -12.85 5.56
CA LEU A 102 13.22 -11.71 5.54
C LEU A 102 14.52 -12.11 6.24
N GLN A 103 15.64 -11.66 5.67
CA GLN A 103 16.95 -11.84 6.27
C GLN A 103 17.76 -10.55 6.13
N ASN A 104 18.30 -10.06 7.23
CA ASN A 104 19.23 -8.95 7.18
C ASN A 104 20.66 -9.49 7.00
N LEU A 105 21.18 -9.37 5.77
CA LEU A 105 22.56 -9.76 5.44
C LEU A 105 23.59 -8.64 5.72
N ARG A 106 23.17 -7.53 6.33
CA ARG A 106 24.03 -6.38 6.61
C ARG A 106 24.59 -6.47 8.03
N GLU A 107 25.70 -5.77 8.25
CA GLU A 107 26.37 -5.69 9.56
C GLU A 107 25.63 -4.80 10.56
N LYS A 108 24.70 -3.96 10.09
CA LYS A 108 23.91 -3.04 10.92
C LYS A 108 22.43 -3.42 10.91
N LYS A 109 21.72 -3.12 12.01
CA LYS A 109 20.28 -3.32 12.11
C LYS A 109 19.54 -2.44 11.10
N VAL A 110 18.46 -2.94 10.53
CA VAL A 110 17.63 -2.21 9.57
C VAL A 110 16.19 -2.12 10.08
N ARG A 111 15.47 -1.07 9.69
CA ARG A 111 14.03 -0.96 9.97
C ARG A 111 13.27 -1.53 8.78
N VAL A 112 12.33 -2.41 9.03
CA VAL A 112 11.46 -3.00 8.01
C VAL A 112 10.04 -2.53 8.28
N GLU A 113 9.37 -2.08 7.23
CA GLU A 113 7.97 -1.66 7.25
C GLU A 113 7.21 -2.33 6.10
N LEU A 114 6.02 -2.85 6.38
CA LEU A 114 5.18 -3.55 5.42
C LEU A 114 3.87 -2.78 5.22
N TYR A 115 3.54 -2.56 3.95
CA TYR A 115 2.36 -1.82 3.54
C TYR A 115 1.53 -2.65 2.57
N SER A 116 0.23 -2.46 2.60
CA SER A 116 -0.68 -2.95 1.55
C SER A 116 -1.37 -1.76 0.88
N ILE A 117 -1.46 -1.78 -0.44
CA ILE A 117 -1.98 -0.70 -1.28
C ILE A 117 -3.00 -1.29 -2.24
N GLY A 118 -4.01 -0.51 -2.64
CA GLY A 118 -5.11 -0.96 -3.49
C GLY A 118 -6.33 -1.40 -2.68
N ASN A 119 -7.33 -1.97 -3.35
CA ASN A 119 -8.55 -2.41 -2.64
C ASN A 119 -8.31 -3.64 -1.76
N ILE A 120 -7.23 -4.40 -2.02
CA ILE A 120 -6.79 -5.53 -1.19
C ILE A 120 -6.36 -5.12 0.23
N SER A 121 -5.93 -3.86 0.42
CA SER A 121 -5.41 -3.35 1.71
C SER A 121 -6.41 -3.47 2.88
N LYS A 122 -7.70 -3.42 2.59
CA LYS A 122 -8.77 -3.55 3.60
C LYS A 122 -8.94 -4.97 4.13
N LYS A 123 -8.41 -5.96 3.40
CA LYS A 123 -8.54 -7.39 3.70
C LYS A 123 -7.21 -8.01 4.15
N VAL A 124 -6.09 -7.36 3.87
CA VAL A 124 -4.74 -7.82 4.24
C VAL A 124 -4.37 -7.37 5.65
N LYS A 125 -3.79 -8.27 6.43
CA LYS A 125 -3.10 -7.95 7.69
C LYS A 125 -1.77 -8.68 7.78
N PHE A 126 -0.80 -8.04 8.41
CA PHE A 126 0.50 -8.63 8.69
C PHE A 126 0.54 -9.13 10.14
N SER A 127 1.30 -10.20 10.42
CA SER A 127 1.60 -10.59 11.81
C SER A 127 2.37 -9.49 12.55
N GLU A 128 3.20 -8.75 11.80
CA GLU A 128 3.95 -7.59 12.26
C GLU A 128 4.24 -6.72 11.04
N ASP A 129 3.91 -5.43 11.11
CA ASP A 129 3.99 -4.51 9.99
C ASP A 129 5.20 -3.56 10.08
N SER A 130 5.83 -3.44 11.23
CA SER A 130 6.91 -2.48 11.45
C SER A 130 7.84 -2.92 12.56
N PHE A 131 9.11 -3.18 12.25
CA PHE A 131 10.07 -3.73 13.21
C PHE A 131 11.54 -3.52 12.82
N TRP A 132 12.43 -3.63 13.81
CA TRP A 132 13.88 -3.69 13.57
C TRP A 132 14.33 -5.12 13.33
N LEU A 133 15.18 -5.33 12.32
CA LEU A 133 15.79 -6.61 12.00
C LEU A 133 17.30 -6.52 12.25
N ASN A 134 17.79 -7.28 13.22
CA ASN A 134 19.20 -7.24 13.64
C ASN A 134 20.12 -7.86 12.57
N PRO A 135 21.43 -7.58 12.61
CA PRO A 135 22.40 -8.21 11.71
C PRO A 135 22.29 -9.73 11.73
N ASN A 136 22.27 -10.36 10.55
CA ASN A 136 22.13 -11.81 10.34
C ASN A 136 20.83 -12.44 10.86
N GLU A 137 19.89 -11.64 11.36
CA GLU A 137 18.60 -12.13 11.83
C GLU A 137 17.72 -12.56 10.64
N LYS A 138 17.04 -13.69 10.81
CA LYS A 138 15.99 -14.17 9.90
C LYS A 138 14.65 -14.02 10.59
N LYS A 139 13.66 -13.50 9.89
CA LYS A 139 12.32 -13.32 10.42
C LYS A 139 11.28 -13.64 9.36
N ARG A 140 10.28 -14.45 9.73
CA ARG A 140 9.13 -14.78 8.90
C ARG A 140 7.96 -13.88 9.30
N ILE A 141 7.36 -13.22 8.32
CA ILE A 141 6.16 -12.40 8.50
C ILE A 141 5.00 -13.07 7.80
N ASP A 142 3.92 -13.32 8.54
CA ASP A 142 2.70 -13.86 7.95
C ASP A 142 1.86 -12.74 7.35
N VAL A 143 1.32 -13.02 6.16
CA VAL A 143 0.41 -12.15 5.43
C VAL A 143 -0.94 -12.87 5.37
N TYR A 144 -1.92 -12.32 6.07
CA TYR A 144 -3.27 -12.86 6.12
C TYR A 144 -4.19 -12.07 5.19
N PHE A 145 -5.04 -12.77 4.45
CA PHE A 145 -6.16 -12.19 3.72
C PHE A 145 -7.46 -12.69 4.34
N PHE A 146 -8.31 -11.78 4.82
CA PHE A 146 -9.53 -12.10 5.57
C PHE A 146 -10.80 -11.86 4.76
N THR A 147 -11.73 -12.83 4.73
CA THR A 147 -13.06 -12.72 4.08
C THR A 147 -14.18 -12.46 5.08
N ASN A 148 -13.94 -11.55 6.04
CA ASN A 148 -14.86 -11.19 7.13
C ASN A 148 -16.30 -10.85 6.69
N GLU A 149 -16.51 -10.55 5.41
CA GLU A 149 -17.81 -10.25 4.81
C GLU A 149 -18.08 -11.26 3.69
N THR A 150 -19.35 -11.57 3.44
CA THR A 150 -19.82 -12.41 2.32
C THR A 150 -19.76 -11.71 0.96
N ILE A 151 -19.18 -10.51 0.88
CA ILE A 151 -19.08 -9.75 -0.36
C ILE A 151 -18.09 -10.45 -1.30
N SER A 152 -18.63 -11.13 -2.30
CA SER A 152 -17.86 -11.67 -3.42
C SER A 152 -17.23 -10.53 -4.22
N GLY A 153 -16.01 -10.72 -4.72
CA GLY A 153 -15.35 -9.71 -5.52
C GLY A 153 -13.88 -10.00 -5.77
N PHE A 154 -13.30 -9.23 -6.69
CA PHE A 154 -11.88 -9.27 -6.98
C PHE A 154 -11.15 -8.16 -6.22
N PHE A 155 -10.12 -8.54 -5.47
CA PHE A 155 -9.28 -7.67 -4.69
C PHE A 155 -7.85 -7.75 -5.25
N GLU A 156 -7.29 -6.60 -5.59
CA GLU A 156 -5.95 -6.47 -6.15
C GLU A 156 -5.20 -5.28 -5.54
N GLY A 157 -3.89 -5.33 -5.67
CA GLY A 157 -3.04 -4.26 -5.24
C GLY A 157 -1.59 -4.71 -5.10
N GLU A 158 -0.91 -4.06 -4.16
CA GLU A 158 0.51 -4.30 -3.90
C GLU A 158 0.75 -4.52 -2.42
N ILE A 159 1.67 -5.43 -2.11
CA ILE A 159 2.32 -5.47 -0.81
C ILE A 159 3.72 -4.92 -0.98
N ARG A 160 4.06 -3.87 -0.22
CA ARG A 160 5.38 -3.24 -0.23
C ARG A 160 6.12 -3.58 1.04
N VAL A 161 7.34 -4.04 0.90
CA VAL A 161 8.30 -4.22 2.00
C VAL A 161 9.35 -3.13 1.83
N GLU A 162 9.33 -2.15 2.72
CA GLU A 162 10.27 -1.04 2.75
C GLU A 162 11.33 -1.30 3.83
N VAL A 163 12.58 -1.45 3.40
CA VAL A 163 13.73 -1.60 4.28
C VAL A 163 14.46 -0.26 4.35
N LYS A 164 14.44 0.38 5.52
CA LYS A 164 15.16 1.62 5.81
C LYS A 164 16.49 1.30 6.49
N ILE A 165 17.57 1.76 5.87
CA ILE A 165 18.95 1.53 6.28
C ILE A 165 19.50 2.87 6.78
N PRO A 166 19.70 3.05 8.10
CA PRO A 166 20.22 4.31 8.64
C PRO A 166 21.65 4.59 8.17
N LYS A 167 21.89 5.80 7.67
CA LYS A 167 23.23 6.24 7.21
C LYS A 167 24.16 6.62 8.35
N TYR A 168 23.59 7.09 9.46
CA TYR A 168 24.32 7.64 10.59
C TYR A 168 23.98 6.90 11.87
N ASP A 169 24.98 6.66 12.72
CA ASP A 169 24.82 5.83 13.91
C ASP A 169 23.92 6.49 14.98
N PHE A 170 23.85 7.82 15.01
CA PHE A 170 23.00 8.55 15.96
C PHE A 170 21.50 8.24 15.77
N ILE A 171 21.08 7.82 14.58
CA ILE A 171 19.69 7.44 14.30
C ILE A 171 19.28 6.24 15.15
N TYR A 172 20.20 5.29 15.37
CA TYR A 172 19.93 4.13 16.23
C TYR A 172 19.69 4.53 17.68
N SER A 173 20.40 5.56 18.15
CA SER A 173 20.25 6.10 19.51
C SER A 173 18.95 6.87 19.67
N LEU A 174 18.56 7.69 18.69
CA LEU A 174 17.30 8.45 18.72
C LEU A 174 16.09 7.52 18.83
N TYR A 175 16.06 6.44 18.05
CA TYR A 175 14.96 5.47 18.15
C TYR A 175 14.88 4.76 19.50
N GLY A 176 16.03 4.50 20.15
CA GLY A 176 16.04 3.94 21.50
C GLY A 176 15.43 4.87 22.56
N ILE A 177 15.50 6.19 22.33
CA ILE A 177 15.01 7.22 23.25
C ILE A 177 13.54 7.54 23.01
N PHE A 178 13.14 7.72 21.74
CA PHE A 178 11.79 8.18 21.39
C PHE A 178 10.81 7.04 21.10
N GLY A 179 11.29 5.79 21.09
CA GLY A 179 10.47 4.64 20.70
C GLY A 179 10.04 4.69 19.23
N ASP A 180 9.13 3.80 18.86
CA ASP A 180 8.48 3.85 17.55
C ASP A 180 7.50 5.03 17.53
N LEU A 181 7.96 6.21 17.09
CA LEU A 181 7.11 7.35 16.75
C LEU A 181 6.16 6.92 15.61
N LYS A 182 4.92 6.55 15.97
CA LYS A 182 3.83 6.24 15.04
C LYS A 182 3.22 7.49 14.45
#